data_AF-A0A3E0HFQ1-F1
#
_entry.id   AF-A0A3E0HFQ1-F1
#
_cell.length_a   1.000
_cell.length_b   1.000
_cell.length_c   1.000
_cell.angle_alpha   90.00
_cell.angle_beta   90.00
_cell.angle_gamma   90.00
#
_symmetry.space_group_name_H-M   'P 1'
#
loop_
_entity.id
_entity.type
_entity.pdbx_description
1 polymer ?
#
loop_
_entity_poly.entity_id
_entity_poly.type
_entity_poly.pdbx_seq_one_letter_code
_entity_poly.pdbx_strand_id
1 'polypeptide(L)'
;MGADVRLVEITDENREAVCALRVHPSQERFVGSVPSSLADAAKTPEAEPWYRAVCAGDEPVGFVMLSWNVPPGRPGIIGPYFLWRLLIDGRHQGRGYGRAALDAVVELIRADGAAELLTSHQPDGDGPGPFYHKYGFEPTGEVDNGEPVLRLRLTTRPGMRTTPPRPVDVAAVFPELAAYRRDAVRLHPRRGRPSAWESSMGGPMVWPAEPWPHCATHEAPLVPILQIFERQVPELPFPHGTDVLQVLWCAFDHPDTWTVRTEIFWRDSAGLGPVTPPMPLWADEDYLPAPCVLHPERVVDYPSWDLPSAVWDVLEPRLTQLEMETGWSYQHHLSVSPGVKVGGYPTWTQEADWPGCPGCSNPMAHLLTVGSAEFDGGSWQTWLPVEDTPASGTVLDLDLPARTASQSAPGLMLGDMGGVYLFECLTCPDRPFEQRFDCS
;
A
#
# COMPACT_ATOMS: atom_id res chain seq x y z
N MET A 1 -24.19 0.12 -10.19
CA MET A 1 -23.82 1.54 -10.03
C MET A 1 -24.19 1.93 -8.62
N GLY A 2 -23.21 2.21 -7.76
CA GLY A 2 -23.45 2.67 -6.38
C GLY A 2 -23.92 4.12 -6.38
N ALA A 3 -24.69 4.52 -5.36
CA ALA A 3 -25.04 5.92 -5.16
C ALA A 3 -23.80 6.72 -4.75
N ASP A 4 -23.57 7.87 -5.36
CA ASP A 4 -22.44 8.76 -5.07
C ASP A 4 -22.84 9.82 -4.03
N VAL A 5 -22.01 10.01 -3.00
CA VAL A 5 -22.25 10.97 -1.91
C VAL A 5 -20.97 11.65 -1.45
N ARG A 6 -21.08 12.89 -0.97
CA ARG A 6 -20.00 13.67 -0.38
C ARG A 6 -20.30 14.00 1.08
N LEU A 7 -19.27 14.00 1.92
CA LEU A 7 -19.35 14.45 3.31
C LEU A 7 -18.97 15.93 3.37
N VAL A 8 -19.95 16.80 3.60
CA VAL A 8 -19.81 18.27 3.51
C VAL A 8 -19.89 18.90 4.90
N GLU A 9 -19.03 19.89 5.16
CA GLU A 9 -19.02 20.63 6.41
C GLU A 9 -20.36 21.37 6.61
N ILE A 10 -20.86 21.38 7.86
CA ILE A 10 -22.09 22.09 8.19
C ILE A 10 -21.73 23.54 8.52
N THR A 11 -22.10 24.43 7.62
CA THR A 11 -21.92 25.89 7.75
C THR A 11 -23.27 26.56 7.94
N ASP A 12 -23.30 27.85 8.22
CA ASP A 12 -24.56 28.58 8.35
C ASP A 12 -25.38 28.60 7.05
N GLU A 13 -24.73 28.40 5.89
CA GLU A 13 -25.38 28.35 4.58
C GLU A 13 -26.23 27.07 4.38
N ASN A 14 -25.78 25.92 4.92
CA ASN A 14 -26.48 24.65 4.73
C ASN A 14 -27.18 24.13 5.99
N ARG A 15 -26.93 24.74 7.16
CA ARG A 15 -27.44 24.30 8.47
C ARG A 15 -28.95 24.12 8.48
N GLU A 16 -29.72 25.06 7.92
CA GLU A 16 -31.18 24.98 7.91
C GLU A 16 -31.66 23.73 7.15
N ALA A 17 -31.11 23.47 5.97
CA ALA A 17 -31.45 22.32 5.15
C ALA A 17 -31.10 21.00 5.85
N VAL A 18 -29.93 20.91 6.47
CA VAL A 18 -29.50 19.70 7.21
C VAL A 18 -30.38 19.49 8.45
N CYS A 19 -30.74 20.56 9.17
CA CYS A 19 -31.66 20.50 10.32
C CYS A 19 -33.09 20.10 9.92
N ALA A 20 -33.48 20.28 8.66
CA ALA A 20 -34.78 19.90 8.12
C ALA A 20 -34.88 18.41 7.76
N LEU A 21 -33.78 17.66 7.77
CA LEU A 21 -33.78 16.21 7.48
C LEU A 21 -34.66 15.47 8.50
N ARG A 22 -35.47 14.53 8.01
CA ARG A 22 -36.36 13.69 8.84
C ARG A 22 -36.23 12.23 8.41
N VAL A 23 -36.03 11.33 9.39
CA VAL A 23 -36.16 9.89 9.13
C VAL A 23 -37.63 9.51 8.96
N HIS A 24 -37.89 8.30 8.45
CA HIS A 24 -39.25 7.79 8.42
C HIS A 24 -39.84 7.71 9.85
N PRO A 25 -41.14 8.00 10.07
CA PRO A 25 -41.74 8.04 11.42
C PRO A 25 -41.53 6.79 12.27
N SER A 26 -41.45 5.61 11.65
CA SER A 26 -41.16 4.35 12.35
C SER A 26 -39.74 4.25 12.94
N GLN A 27 -38.84 5.14 12.53
CA GLN A 27 -37.43 5.18 12.93
C GLN A 27 -37.07 6.37 13.82
N GLU A 28 -37.99 7.32 14.04
CA GLU A 28 -37.76 8.49 14.89
C GLU A 28 -37.37 8.11 16.32
N ARG A 29 -37.80 6.94 16.80
CA ARG A 29 -37.44 6.40 18.12
C ARG A 29 -35.98 5.93 18.23
N PHE A 30 -35.30 5.70 17.10
CA PHE A 30 -33.97 5.08 17.07
C PHE A 30 -32.83 6.08 16.79
N VAL A 31 -33.14 7.28 16.28
CA VAL A 31 -32.11 8.28 15.93
C VAL A 31 -32.61 9.67 16.30
N GLY A 32 -31.82 10.38 17.12
CA GLY A 32 -32.11 11.78 17.46
C GLY A 32 -32.09 12.71 16.24
N SER A 33 -32.87 13.77 16.29
CA SER A 33 -32.88 14.82 15.24
C SER A 33 -31.49 15.45 15.05
N VAL A 34 -31.23 16.04 13.87
CA VAL A 34 -29.98 16.77 13.63
C VAL A 34 -29.76 17.90 14.67
N PRO A 35 -30.75 18.76 15.01
CA PRO A 35 -30.58 19.78 16.05
C PRO A 35 -30.20 19.22 17.42
N SER A 36 -30.86 18.14 17.88
CA SER A 36 -30.47 17.48 19.13
C SER A 36 -29.07 16.89 19.03
N SER A 37 -28.68 16.42 17.84
CA SER A 37 -27.36 15.85 17.63
C SER A 37 -26.23 16.86 17.78
N LEU A 38 -26.41 18.04 17.19
CA LEU A 38 -25.49 19.16 17.34
C LEU A 38 -25.46 19.68 18.78
N ALA A 39 -26.59 19.66 19.48
CA ALA A 39 -26.65 20.03 20.90
C ALA A 39 -25.87 19.04 21.78
N ASP A 40 -25.91 17.73 21.50
CA ASP A 40 -25.14 16.74 22.23
C ASP A 40 -23.64 16.86 21.94
N ALA A 41 -23.25 17.12 20.69
CA ALA A 41 -21.87 17.43 20.32
C ALA A 41 -21.31 18.59 21.18
N ALA A 42 -22.10 19.64 21.34
CA ALA A 42 -21.69 20.82 22.12
C ALA A 42 -21.59 20.57 23.63
N LYS A 43 -22.32 19.58 24.16
CA LYS A 43 -22.29 19.21 25.59
C LYS A 43 -21.16 18.28 25.96
N THR A 44 -20.61 17.55 24.98
CA THR A 44 -19.56 16.53 25.19
C THR A 44 -18.37 16.80 24.27
N PRO A 45 -17.70 17.97 24.38
CA PRO A 45 -16.53 18.28 23.56
C PRO A 45 -15.35 17.31 23.80
N GLU A 46 -15.27 16.70 24.99
CA GLU A 46 -14.23 15.73 25.36
C GLU A 46 -14.27 14.44 24.55
N ALA A 47 -15.35 14.18 23.80
CA ALA A 47 -15.48 13.04 22.92
C ALA A 47 -15.10 13.34 21.46
N GLU A 48 -14.46 14.49 21.22
CA GLU A 48 -13.96 14.95 19.92
C GLU A 48 -15.01 14.79 18.79
N PRO A 49 -16.19 15.44 18.93
CA PRO A 49 -17.28 15.24 17.99
C PRO A 49 -16.96 15.82 16.61
N TRP A 50 -17.02 14.96 15.60
CA TRP A 50 -16.91 15.30 14.18
C TRP A 50 -18.22 14.98 13.48
N TYR A 51 -18.75 15.90 12.68
CA TYR A 51 -20.02 15.71 11.98
C TYR A 51 -20.04 16.38 10.61
N ARG A 52 -20.80 15.80 9.68
CA ARG A 52 -20.94 16.25 8.28
C ARG A 52 -22.36 16.03 7.77
N ALA A 53 -22.77 16.87 6.83
CA ALA A 53 -23.91 16.59 5.97
C ALA A 53 -23.51 15.51 4.93
N VAL A 54 -24.40 14.58 4.63
CA VAL A 54 -24.25 13.64 3.53
C VAL A 54 -25.02 14.22 2.35
N CYS A 55 -24.32 14.60 1.28
CA CYS A 55 -24.93 15.25 0.11
C CYS A 55 -24.83 14.36 -1.14
N ALA A 56 -25.92 14.24 -1.88
CA ALA A 56 -25.94 13.67 -3.23
C ALA A 56 -26.02 14.81 -4.25
N GLY A 57 -24.92 15.06 -4.98
CA GLY A 57 -24.76 16.33 -5.67
C GLY A 57 -24.74 17.49 -4.66
N ASP A 58 -25.64 18.45 -4.83
CA ASP A 58 -25.78 19.62 -3.94
C ASP A 58 -26.93 19.48 -2.94
N GLU A 59 -27.68 18.37 -2.96
CA GLU A 59 -28.81 18.12 -2.06
C GLU A 59 -28.36 17.35 -0.80
N PRO A 60 -28.62 17.88 0.41
CA PRO A 60 -28.44 17.12 1.65
C PRO A 60 -29.44 15.96 1.72
N VAL A 61 -28.93 14.73 1.74
CA VAL A 61 -29.72 13.51 1.82
C VAL A 61 -29.57 12.79 3.17
N GLY A 62 -28.63 13.24 4.01
CA GLY A 62 -28.36 12.65 5.31
C GLY A 62 -27.41 13.44 6.19
N PHE A 63 -27.07 12.86 7.33
CA PHE A 63 -26.20 13.43 8.36
C PHE A 63 -25.38 12.30 9.01
N VAL A 64 -24.12 12.58 9.32
CA VAL A 64 -23.25 11.66 10.05
C VAL A 64 -22.51 12.38 11.17
N MET A 65 -22.33 11.69 12.29
CA MET A 65 -21.60 12.18 13.45
C MET A 65 -20.83 11.03 14.11
N LEU A 66 -19.58 11.29 14.50
CA LEU A 66 -18.73 10.36 15.23
C LEU A 66 -17.83 11.08 16.24
N SER A 67 -17.32 10.32 17.19
CA SER A 67 -16.08 10.63 17.90
C SER A 67 -14.90 10.41 16.98
N TRP A 68 -14.01 11.40 16.84
CA TRP A 68 -12.85 11.36 15.96
C TRP A 68 -11.55 11.33 16.74
N ASN A 69 -10.78 10.25 16.61
CA ASN A 69 -9.45 10.09 17.21
C ASN A 69 -9.37 10.44 18.71
N VAL A 70 -10.35 9.98 19.50
CA VAL A 70 -10.40 10.28 20.93
C VAL A 70 -9.18 9.66 21.62
N PRO A 71 -8.40 10.44 22.40
CA PRO A 71 -7.27 9.92 23.15
C PRO A 71 -7.67 8.80 24.12
N PRO A 72 -6.86 7.75 24.30
CA PRO A 72 -7.17 6.65 25.19
C PRO A 72 -7.25 7.11 26.66
N GLY A 73 -8.02 6.36 27.46
CA GLY A 73 -8.11 6.59 28.91
C GLY A 73 -9.12 7.67 29.34
N ARG A 74 -9.95 8.18 28.42
CA ARG A 74 -11.09 9.06 28.74
C ARG A 74 -12.22 8.23 29.38
N PRO A 75 -12.56 8.43 30.66
CA PRO A 75 -13.61 7.65 31.32
C PRO A 75 -14.98 7.90 30.68
N GLY A 76 -15.69 6.83 30.34
CA GLY A 76 -17.05 6.90 29.79
C GLY A 76 -17.14 7.26 28.31
N ILE A 77 -16.02 7.29 27.57
CA ILE A 77 -16.00 7.54 26.12
C ILE A 77 -15.43 6.31 25.43
N ILE A 78 -16.18 5.77 24.47
CA ILE A 78 -15.74 4.68 23.62
C ILE A 78 -15.06 5.28 22.39
N GLY A 79 -13.85 4.80 22.06
CA GLY A 79 -13.02 5.35 21.01
C GLY A 79 -11.86 4.41 20.64
N PRO A 80 -10.93 4.84 19.76
CA PRO A 80 -10.71 6.21 19.31
C PRO A 80 -11.73 6.73 18.27
N TYR A 81 -12.39 5.83 17.55
CA TYR A 81 -13.39 6.15 16.53
C TYR A 81 -14.72 5.47 16.83
N PHE A 82 -15.77 6.27 17.07
CA PHE A 82 -17.10 5.75 17.41
C PHE A 82 -18.17 6.48 16.61
N LEU A 83 -18.96 5.75 15.82
CA LEU A 83 -20.10 6.28 15.07
C LEU A 83 -21.26 6.56 16.03
N TRP A 84 -21.59 7.84 16.22
CA TRP A 84 -22.70 8.25 17.09
C TRP A 84 -24.02 8.16 16.35
N ARG A 85 -24.03 8.70 15.12
CA ARG A 85 -25.26 8.85 14.34
C ARG A 85 -24.98 8.71 12.86
N LEU A 86 -25.83 7.94 12.20
CA LEU A 86 -25.97 7.92 10.75
C LEU A 86 -27.45 8.05 10.42
N LEU A 87 -27.81 9.14 9.76
CA LEU A 87 -29.18 9.48 9.41
C LEU A 87 -29.30 9.68 7.91
N ILE A 88 -30.26 9.02 7.27
CA ILE A 88 -30.66 9.26 5.88
C ILE A 88 -32.11 9.72 5.89
N ASP A 89 -32.40 10.84 5.23
CA ASP A 89 -33.76 11.38 5.14
C ASP A 89 -34.71 10.36 4.49
N GLY A 90 -35.91 10.23 5.07
CA GLY A 90 -36.90 9.24 4.68
C GLY A 90 -37.27 9.30 3.20
N ARG A 91 -37.18 10.47 2.56
CA ARG A 91 -37.43 10.66 1.13
C ARG A 91 -36.37 9.97 0.24
N HIS A 92 -35.19 9.70 0.80
CA HIS A 92 -34.01 9.18 0.10
C HIS A 92 -33.59 7.78 0.58
N GLN A 93 -34.29 7.18 1.55
CA GLN A 93 -34.01 5.82 2.01
C GLN A 93 -34.26 4.76 0.92
N GLY A 94 -33.62 3.58 1.09
CA GLY A 94 -33.72 2.48 0.12
C GLY A 94 -32.91 2.66 -1.18
N ARG A 95 -32.23 3.79 -1.35
CA ARG A 95 -31.43 4.13 -2.54
C ARG A 95 -29.93 3.88 -2.41
N GLY A 96 -29.49 3.30 -1.28
CA GLY A 96 -28.09 2.97 -1.03
C GLY A 96 -27.26 4.09 -0.37
N TYR A 97 -27.82 5.28 -0.13
CA TYR A 97 -27.08 6.39 0.49
C TYR A 97 -26.51 6.09 1.87
N GLY A 98 -27.19 5.28 2.70
CA GLY A 98 -26.65 4.88 4.00
C GLY A 98 -25.34 4.09 3.87
N ARG A 99 -25.27 3.18 2.90
CA ARG A 99 -24.04 2.41 2.62
C ARG A 99 -22.95 3.33 2.05
N ALA A 100 -23.29 4.18 1.10
CA ALA A 100 -22.34 5.12 0.50
C ALA A 100 -21.76 6.11 1.53
N ALA A 101 -22.59 6.60 2.46
CA ALA A 101 -22.14 7.45 3.55
C ALA A 101 -21.19 6.70 4.50
N LEU A 102 -21.50 5.45 4.85
CA LEU A 102 -20.60 4.62 5.66
C LEU A 102 -19.29 4.34 4.93
N ASP A 103 -19.34 4.03 3.64
CA ASP A 103 -18.16 3.80 2.79
C ASP A 103 -17.24 5.05 2.81
N ALA A 104 -17.80 6.25 2.67
CA ALA A 104 -17.05 7.51 2.74
C ALA A 104 -16.43 7.77 4.13
N VAL A 105 -17.15 7.46 5.21
CA VAL A 105 -16.61 7.59 6.59
C VAL A 105 -15.49 6.60 6.84
N VAL A 106 -15.67 5.34 6.41
CA VAL A 106 -14.66 4.29 6.56
C VAL A 106 -13.38 4.66 5.82
N GLU A 107 -13.47 5.22 4.62
CA GLU A 107 -12.28 5.69 3.89
C GLU A 107 -11.57 6.85 4.61
N LEU A 108 -12.30 7.81 5.18
CA LEU A 108 -11.68 8.89 5.98
C LEU A 108 -10.97 8.35 7.22
N ILE A 109 -11.62 7.46 7.97
CA ILE A 109 -11.06 6.89 9.21
C ILE A 109 -9.85 5.98 8.90
N ARG A 110 -9.90 5.24 7.79
CA ARG A 110 -8.75 4.47 7.28
C ARG A 110 -7.58 5.37 6.90
N ALA A 111 -7.85 6.50 6.24
CA ALA A 111 -6.81 7.45 5.85
C ALA A 111 -6.12 8.08 7.06
N ASP A 112 -6.80 8.14 8.22
CA ASP A 112 -6.21 8.54 9.51
C ASP A 112 -5.42 7.40 10.20
N GLY A 113 -5.37 6.20 9.61
CA GLY A 113 -4.58 5.07 10.12
C GLY A 113 -5.30 4.21 11.17
N ALA A 114 -6.61 4.34 11.33
CA ALA A 114 -7.36 3.57 12.31
C ALA A 114 -7.53 2.09 11.89
N ALA A 115 -7.41 1.20 12.87
CA ALA A 115 -7.62 -0.25 12.69
C ALA A 115 -9.08 -0.70 12.88
N GLU A 116 -9.95 0.16 13.42
CA GLU A 116 -11.35 -0.16 13.67
C GLU A 116 -12.26 1.07 13.73
N LEU A 117 -13.55 0.84 13.48
CA LEU A 117 -14.65 1.77 13.74
C LEU A 117 -15.66 1.08 14.66
N LEU A 118 -16.03 1.74 15.75
CA LEU A 118 -17.00 1.26 16.73
C LEU A 118 -18.37 1.93 16.53
N THR A 119 -19.44 1.29 16.98
CA THR A 119 -20.80 1.87 17.07
C THR A 119 -21.62 1.11 18.10
N SER A 120 -22.71 1.67 18.60
CA SER A 120 -23.74 0.93 19.34
C SER A 120 -25.10 1.05 18.64
N HIS A 121 -26.05 0.20 19.01
CA HIS A 121 -27.45 0.34 18.58
C HIS A 121 -28.42 -0.30 19.57
N GLN A 122 -29.66 0.17 19.60
CA GLN A 122 -30.72 -0.48 20.37
C GLN A 122 -31.08 -1.86 19.79
N PRO A 123 -31.21 -2.91 20.62
CA PRO A 123 -31.45 -4.29 20.17
C PRO A 123 -32.88 -4.60 19.67
N ASP A 124 -33.66 -3.58 19.30
CA ASP A 124 -35.03 -3.74 18.82
C ASP A 124 -35.09 -4.27 17.37
N GLY A 125 -36.10 -5.07 17.05
CA GLY A 125 -36.22 -5.78 15.76
C GLY A 125 -36.31 -4.90 14.50
N ASP A 126 -36.61 -3.60 14.66
CA ASP A 126 -36.63 -2.61 13.57
C ASP A 126 -35.41 -1.65 13.59
N GLY A 127 -34.44 -1.89 14.48
CA GLY A 127 -33.24 -1.07 14.65
C GLY A 127 -32.21 -1.22 13.52
N PRO A 128 -31.12 -0.44 13.52
CA PRO A 128 -30.10 -0.47 12.47
C PRO A 128 -29.16 -1.70 12.53
N GLY A 129 -29.34 -2.60 13.51
CA GLY A 129 -28.50 -3.79 13.70
C GLY A 129 -28.27 -4.63 12.44
N PRO A 130 -29.33 -5.04 11.70
CA PRO A 130 -29.18 -5.78 10.45
C PRO A 130 -28.40 -5.03 9.37
N PHE A 131 -28.48 -3.69 9.34
CA PHE A 131 -27.69 -2.87 8.43
C PHE A 131 -26.20 -2.93 8.77
N TYR A 132 -25.83 -2.75 10.05
CA TYR A 132 -24.45 -2.81 10.50
C TYR A 132 -23.84 -4.21 10.32
N HIS A 133 -24.57 -5.26 10.69
CA HIS A 133 -24.10 -6.64 10.47
C HIS A 133 -23.92 -6.97 8.98
N LYS A 134 -24.85 -6.55 8.12
CA LYS A 134 -24.70 -6.71 6.67
C LYS A 134 -23.52 -5.93 6.09
N TYR A 135 -23.15 -4.81 6.73
CA TYR A 135 -21.98 -4.04 6.33
C TYR A 135 -20.66 -4.72 6.75
N GLY A 136 -20.67 -5.49 7.83
CA GLY A 136 -19.49 -6.21 8.34
C GLY A 136 -19.13 -5.88 9.80
N PHE A 137 -20.01 -5.20 10.54
CA PHE A 137 -19.81 -5.00 11.97
C PHE A 137 -20.11 -6.28 12.76
N GLU A 138 -19.26 -6.57 13.74
CA GLU A 138 -19.35 -7.72 14.64
C GLU A 138 -19.48 -7.27 16.10
N PRO A 139 -20.22 -7.99 16.96
CA PRO A 139 -20.30 -7.66 18.38
C PRO A 139 -18.94 -7.71 19.08
N THR A 140 -18.65 -6.74 19.94
CA THR A 140 -17.41 -6.74 20.75
C THR A 140 -17.53 -7.55 22.03
N GLY A 141 -18.76 -7.79 22.48
CA GLY A 141 -19.08 -8.32 23.81
C GLY A 141 -19.28 -7.24 24.87
N GLU A 142 -18.97 -5.97 24.56
CA GLU A 142 -19.21 -4.82 25.43
C GLU A 142 -20.64 -4.29 25.24
N VAL A 143 -21.17 -3.66 26.30
CA VAL A 143 -22.49 -3.04 26.32
C VAL A 143 -22.36 -1.63 26.87
N ASP A 144 -22.87 -0.66 26.13
CA ASP A 144 -22.93 0.74 26.55
C ASP A 144 -24.39 1.18 26.70
N ASN A 145 -24.78 1.66 27.88
CA ASN A 145 -26.16 2.11 28.16
C ASN A 145 -27.27 1.11 27.77
N GLY A 146 -26.98 -0.20 27.81
CA GLY A 146 -27.90 -1.26 27.41
C GLY A 146 -27.88 -1.60 25.91
N GLU A 147 -27.07 -0.92 25.13
CA GLU A 147 -26.84 -1.18 23.70
C GLU A 147 -25.57 -2.02 23.48
N PRO A 148 -25.62 -3.11 22.70
CA PRO A 148 -24.41 -3.84 22.33
C PRO A 148 -23.49 -2.96 21.48
N VAL A 149 -22.21 -2.94 21.86
CA VAL A 149 -21.16 -2.31 21.07
C VAL A 149 -20.75 -3.26 19.93
N LEU A 150 -20.67 -2.71 18.74
CA LEU A 150 -20.24 -3.37 17.53
C LEU A 150 -18.93 -2.77 17.03
N ARG A 151 -18.12 -3.60 16.36
CA ARG A 151 -16.83 -3.25 15.76
C ARG A 151 -16.82 -3.63 14.31
N LEU A 152 -16.46 -2.68 13.46
CA LEU A 152 -15.96 -2.94 12.12
C LEU A 152 -14.44 -2.90 12.18
N ARG A 153 -13.80 -4.04 11.92
CA ARG A 153 -12.34 -4.05 11.72
C ARG A 153 -12.03 -3.35 10.41
N LEU A 154 -11.31 -2.24 10.51
CA LEU A 154 -10.76 -1.56 9.36
C LEU A 154 -9.41 -2.22 9.13
N THR A 155 -9.40 -3.27 8.32
CA THR A 155 -8.13 -3.67 7.73
C THR A 155 -7.57 -2.44 7.01
N THR A 156 -6.26 -2.23 7.15
CA THR A 156 -5.47 -1.52 6.15
C THR A 156 -6.05 -1.86 4.78
N ARG A 157 -6.34 -0.84 3.96
CA ARG A 157 -7.16 -0.90 2.72
C ARG A 157 -7.17 -2.31 2.11
N PRO A 158 -8.30 -2.92 1.72
CA PRO A 158 -8.28 -4.17 0.97
C PRO A 158 -7.27 -4.05 -0.19
N GLY A 159 -6.13 -4.74 -0.08
CA GLY A 159 -4.99 -4.54 -0.97
C GLY A 159 -3.69 -4.14 -0.27
N MET A 160 -3.65 -3.16 0.64
CA MET A 160 -2.39 -2.69 1.23
C MET A 160 -1.62 -3.82 1.93
N ARG A 161 -0.31 -3.84 1.72
CA ARG A 161 0.61 -4.80 2.32
C ARG A 161 1.54 -4.05 3.25
N THR A 162 1.60 -4.53 4.49
CA THR A 162 2.30 -3.87 5.58
C THR A 162 3.39 -4.78 6.09
N THR A 163 4.63 -4.34 6.00
CA THR A 163 5.78 -4.99 6.61
C THR A 163 5.59 -5.02 8.14
N PRO A 164 5.82 -6.17 8.81
CA PRO A 164 5.73 -6.27 10.26
C PRO A 164 6.55 -5.19 10.98
N PRO A 165 6.12 -4.76 12.18
CA PRO A 165 6.93 -3.86 13.01
C PRO A 165 8.34 -4.42 13.18
N ARG A 166 9.35 -3.55 12.97
CA ARG A 166 10.75 -3.96 13.10
C ARG A 166 11.01 -4.51 14.52
N PRO A 167 11.60 -5.70 14.67
CA PRO A 167 11.85 -6.27 16.00
C PRO A 167 12.96 -5.54 16.77
N VAL A 168 13.79 -4.77 16.07
CA VAL A 168 14.91 -4.00 16.62
C VAL A 168 14.93 -2.61 15.98
N ASP A 169 15.06 -1.57 16.80
CA ASP A 169 15.39 -0.22 16.33
C ASP A 169 16.88 -0.14 15.98
N VAL A 170 17.20 -0.38 14.71
CA VAL A 170 18.57 -0.48 14.20
C VAL A 170 19.39 0.77 14.51
N ALA A 171 18.85 1.98 14.31
CA ALA A 171 19.59 3.21 14.53
C ALA A 171 19.79 3.52 16.02
N ALA A 172 18.86 3.10 16.88
CA ALA A 172 19.04 3.23 18.33
C ALA A 172 20.09 2.26 18.88
N VAL A 173 20.11 1.01 18.39
CA VAL A 173 21.04 -0.04 18.84
C VAL A 173 22.41 0.09 18.19
N PHE A 174 22.47 0.54 16.93
CA PHE A 174 23.68 0.74 16.14
C PHE A 174 23.69 2.16 15.53
N PRO A 175 24.01 3.19 16.33
CA PRO A 175 24.03 4.58 15.86
C PRO A 175 24.94 4.83 14.65
N GLU A 176 25.96 4.00 14.45
CA GLU A 176 26.85 4.03 13.29
C GLU A 176 26.10 3.81 11.97
N LEU A 177 24.99 3.08 11.99
CA LEU A 177 24.14 2.82 10.82
C LEU A 177 23.17 3.96 10.52
N ALA A 178 22.97 4.91 11.44
CA ALA A 178 22.00 6.01 11.25
C ALA A 178 22.34 6.88 10.03
N ALA A 179 23.63 7.08 9.73
CA ALA A 179 24.10 7.83 8.56
C ALA A 179 23.86 7.10 7.23
N TYR A 180 23.59 5.80 7.27
CA TYR A 180 23.35 4.95 6.11
C TYR A 180 21.86 4.61 5.94
N ARG A 181 20.97 5.21 6.73
CA ARG A 181 19.53 5.04 6.58
C ARG A 181 19.09 5.55 5.21
N ARG A 182 18.39 4.71 4.42
CA ARG A 182 17.72 5.13 3.18
C ARG A 182 16.24 4.79 3.23
N ASP A 183 15.41 5.67 2.71
CA ASP A 183 14.00 5.37 2.49
C ASP A 183 13.86 4.55 1.20
N ALA A 184 12.95 3.59 1.22
CA ALA A 184 12.60 2.74 0.08
C ALA A 184 11.08 2.58 0.00
N VAL A 185 10.57 2.19 -1.17
CA VAL A 185 9.16 1.86 -1.35
C VAL A 185 9.05 0.43 -1.85
N ARG A 186 8.60 -0.49 -0.99
CA ARG A 186 8.25 -1.87 -1.39
C ARG A 186 6.96 -1.84 -2.19
N LEU A 187 6.93 -2.52 -3.32
CA LEU A 187 5.78 -2.48 -4.24
C LEU A 187 4.79 -3.62 -4.04
N HIS A 188 5.17 -4.67 -3.29
CA HIS A 188 4.29 -5.78 -2.88
C HIS A 188 3.35 -6.28 -4.00
N PRO A 189 3.88 -6.77 -5.13
CA PRO A 189 3.05 -7.24 -6.24
C PRO A 189 2.13 -8.38 -5.80
N ARG A 190 0.84 -8.32 -6.15
CA ARG A 190 -0.12 -9.41 -5.93
C ARG A 190 -0.85 -9.71 -7.23
N ARG A 191 -0.95 -11.00 -7.59
CA ARG A 191 -1.64 -11.44 -8.82
C ARG A 191 -3.04 -10.85 -8.87
N GLY A 192 -3.37 -10.25 -10.00
CA GLY A 192 -4.61 -9.50 -10.15
C GLY A 192 -4.92 -9.16 -11.59
N ARG A 193 -5.80 -8.18 -11.77
CA ARG A 193 -6.19 -7.66 -13.09
C ARG A 193 -6.02 -6.14 -13.08
N PRO A 194 -4.76 -5.64 -13.09
CA PRO A 194 -4.52 -4.20 -13.15
C PRO A 194 -5.10 -3.62 -14.44
N SER A 195 -5.64 -2.42 -14.35
CA SER A 195 -5.94 -1.60 -15.52
C SER A 195 -4.66 -0.95 -16.04
N ALA A 196 -4.66 -0.54 -17.31
CA ALA A 196 -3.53 0.18 -17.90
C ALA A 196 -3.18 1.50 -17.19
N TRP A 197 -4.14 2.09 -16.46
CA TRP A 197 -4.01 3.37 -15.76
C TRP A 197 -3.65 3.21 -14.28
N GLU A 198 -3.13 2.07 -13.88
CA GLU A 198 -2.63 1.81 -12.53
C GLU A 198 -1.13 1.51 -12.57
N SER A 199 -0.42 1.76 -11.46
CA SER A 199 0.90 1.19 -11.27
C SER A 199 0.75 -0.32 -11.14
N SER A 200 1.47 -1.06 -11.97
CA SER A 200 1.32 -2.51 -12.13
C SER A 200 2.65 -3.16 -12.45
N MET A 201 2.72 -4.47 -12.18
CA MET A 201 3.78 -5.34 -12.70
C MET A 201 3.16 -6.32 -13.69
N GLY A 202 3.72 -6.41 -14.89
CA GLY A 202 3.08 -7.12 -16.00
C GLY A 202 1.70 -6.57 -16.40
N GLY A 203 1.06 -7.25 -17.35
CA GLY A 203 -0.30 -6.92 -17.79
C GLY A 203 -0.40 -5.70 -18.72
N PRO A 204 -1.62 -5.12 -18.87
CA PRO A 204 -1.84 -3.92 -19.67
C PRO A 204 -1.07 -2.72 -19.12
N MET A 205 -0.67 -1.79 -19.99
CA MET A 205 -0.06 -0.52 -19.60
C MET A 205 -0.52 0.59 -20.53
N VAL A 206 -0.16 1.83 -20.22
CA VAL A 206 -0.33 2.94 -21.16
C VAL A 206 0.89 3.03 -22.08
N TRP A 207 0.71 3.46 -23.32
CA TRP A 207 1.80 3.62 -24.28
C TRP A 207 1.45 4.74 -25.25
N PRO A 208 2.43 5.51 -25.78
CA PRO A 208 2.14 6.50 -26.80
C PRO A 208 1.85 5.81 -28.14
N ALA A 209 1.50 6.60 -29.17
CA ALA A 209 1.25 6.08 -30.51
C ALA A 209 2.51 5.58 -31.25
N GLU A 210 3.67 5.58 -30.59
CA GLU A 210 4.93 5.12 -31.17
C GLU A 210 5.00 3.58 -31.24
N PRO A 211 5.86 3.02 -32.12
CA PRO A 211 6.04 1.58 -32.19
C PRO A 211 6.53 0.98 -30.87
N TRP A 212 6.03 -0.21 -30.55
CA TRP A 212 6.49 -0.95 -29.38
C TRP A 212 7.98 -1.34 -29.51
N PRO A 213 8.80 -1.23 -28.44
CA PRO A 213 10.22 -1.50 -28.52
C PRO A 213 10.50 -3.00 -28.68
N HIS A 214 11.58 -3.32 -29.39
CA HIS A 214 12.01 -4.69 -29.66
C HIS A 214 13.47 -4.88 -29.25
N CYS A 215 13.80 -6.09 -28.80
CA CYS A 215 15.18 -6.48 -28.61
C CYS A 215 15.84 -6.72 -29.97
N ALA A 216 16.96 -6.06 -30.22
CA ALA A 216 17.71 -6.21 -31.46
C ALA A 216 18.34 -7.60 -31.62
N THR A 217 18.72 -8.27 -30.52
CA THR A 217 19.37 -9.59 -30.54
C THR A 217 18.39 -10.71 -30.90
N HIS A 218 17.19 -10.66 -30.31
CA HIS A 218 16.19 -11.71 -30.43
C HIS A 218 15.06 -11.37 -31.42
N GLU A 219 15.08 -10.16 -31.99
CA GLU A 219 14.04 -9.63 -32.89
C GLU A 219 12.61 -9.78 -32.32
N ALA A 220 12.50 -9.64 -30.99
CA ALA A 220 11.28 -9.93 -30.23
C ALA A 220 10.81 -8.67 -29.48
N PRO A 221 9.49 -8.45 -29.32
CA PRO A 221 8.99 -7.33 -28.53
C PRO A 221 9.46 -7.44 -27.08
N LEU A 222 9.78 -6.31 -26.46
CA LEU A 222 10.07 -6.28 -25.03
C LEU A 222 8.78 -6.51 -24.24
N VAL A 223 8.88 -7.16 -23.09
CA VAL A 223 7.73 -7.45 -22.23
C VAL A 223 7.57 -6.38 -21.15
N PRO A 224 6.33 -6.05 -20.76
CA PRO A 224 6.06 -5.07 -19.72
C PRO A 224 6.43 -5.61 -18.35
N ILE A 225 7.38 -4.99 -17.65
CA ILE A 225 7.79 -5.43 -16.31
C ILE A 225 7.14 -4.61 -15.25
N LEU A 226 7.24 -3.30 -15.35
CA LEU A 226 6.73 -2.41 -14.34
C LEU A 226 6.25 -1.12 -14.97
N GLN A 227 5.12 -0.61 -14.48
CA GLN A 227 4.70 0.76 -14.71
C GLN A 227 4.40 1.40 -13.35
N ILE A 228 4.92 2.59 -13.11
CA ILE A 228 4.67 3.36 -11.89
C ILE A 228 4.20 4.76 -12.26
N PHE A 229 3.03 5.14 -11.75
CA PHE A 229 2.57 6.51 -11.73
C PHE A 229 3.07 7.25 -10.49
N GLU A 230 3.50 8.50 -10.67
CA GLU A 230 4.01 9.39 -9.62
C GLU A 230 3.05 9.47 -8.42
N ARG A 231 1.75 9.58 -8.65
CA ARG A 231 0.73 9.64 -7.58
C ARG A 231 0.75 8.45 -6.61
N GLN A 232 1.30 7.30 -7.00
CA GLN A 232 1.39 6.10 -6.16
C GLN A 232 2.77 5.96 -5.49
N VAL A 233 3.82 6.57 -6.05
CA VAL A 233 5.20 6.54 -5.53
C VAL A 233 5.86 7.91 -5.76
N PRO A 234 5.45 8.97 -5.04
CA PRO A 234 5.96 10.33 -5.25
C PRO A 234 7.41 10.51 -4.78
N GLU A 235 7.98 9.53 -4.08
CA GLU A 235 9.38 9.50 -3.64
C GLU A 235 10.38 9.32 -4.78
N LEU A 236 9.90 8.77 -5.91
CA LEU A 236 10.73 8.63 -7.11
C LEU A 236 11.08 10.01 -7.65
N PRO A 237 12.35 10.25 -8.02
CA PRO A 237 12.75 11.53 -8.57
C PRO A 237 12.33 11.62 -10.05
N PHE A 238 11.03 11.70 -10.36
CA PHE A 238 10.54 11.81 -11.75
C PHE A 238 11.21 12.99 -12.48
N PRO A 239 11.73 12.80 -13.71
CA PRO A 239 12.19 13.90 -14.54
C PRO A 239 11.09 14.93 -14.78
N HIS A 240 11.47 16.20 -14.91
CA HIS A 240 10.52 17.30 -15.08
C HIS A 240 9.59 17.06 -16.29
N GLY A 241 8.28 17.15 -16.07
CA GLY A 241 7.27 16.96 -17.11
C GLY A 241 6.95 15.49 -17.40
N THR A 242 7.34 14.57 -16.51
CA THR A 242 6.96 13.16 -16.57
C THR A 242 6.33 12.73 -15.25
N ASP A 243 5.38 11.81 -15.31
CA ASP A 243 4.64 11.27 -14.16
C ASP A 243 4.44 9.74 -14.26
N VAL A 244 5.05 9.10 -15.27
CA VAL A 244 5.05 7.65 -15.47
C VAL A 244 6.46 7.13 -15.72
N LEU A 245 6.88 6.13 -14.93
CA LEU A 245 8.04 5.28 -15.19
C LEU A 245 7.54 3.97 -15.78
N GLN A 246 8.16 3.54 -16.88
CA GLN A 246 7.86 2.26 -17.52
C GLN A 246 9.15 1.48 -17.72
N VAL A 247 9.16 0.23 -17.28
CA VAL A 247 10.30 -0.68 -17.39
C VAL A 247 9.86 -1.87 -18.21
N LEU A 248 10.61 -2.14 -19.28
CA LEU A 248 10.40 -3.27 -20.16
C LEU A 248 11.70 -4.04 -20.25
N TRP A 249 11.65 -5.36 -20.46
CA TRP A 249 12.86 -6.12 -20.73
C TRP A 249 12.66 -7.17 -21.81
N CYS A 250 13.74 -7.74 -22.29
CA CYS A 250 13.68 -8.87 -23.19
C CYS A 250 13.46 -10.17 -22.40
N ALA A 251 12.45 -10.97 -22.77
CA ALA A 251 12.13 -12.24 -22.11
C ALA A 251 13.01 -13.43 -22.58
N PHE A 252 14.29 -13.16 -22.83
CA PHE A 252 15.29 -14.14 -23.28
C PHE A 252 16.64 -13.83 -22.65
N ASP A 253 17.44 -14.87 -22.45
CA ASP A 253 18.81 -14.74 -21.94
C ASP A 253 19.72 -13.97 -22.89
N HIS A 254 20.50 -13.04 -22.33
CA HIS A 254 21.55 -12.33 -23.05
C HIS A 254 22.91 -12.76 -22.51
N PRO A 255 23.75 -13.44 -23.31
CA PRO A 255 25.06 -13.92 -22.87
C PRO A 255 26.02 -12.79 -22.42
N ASP A 256 25.83 -11.57 -22.91
CA ASP A 256 26.63 -10.40 -22.57
C ASP A 256 26.32 -9.83 -21.17
N THR A 257 25.07 -9.97 -20.72
CA THR A 257 24.62 -9.49 -19.40
C THR A 257 24.36 -10.63 -18.43
N TRP A 258 24.44 -11.88 -18.88
CA TRP A 258 24.07 -13.09 -18.13
C TRP A 258 22.64 -13.07 -17.56
N THR A 259 21.78 -12.23 -18.14
CA THR A 259 20.41 -11.96 -17.70
C THR A 259 19.61 -11.27 -18.81
N VAL A 260 18.47 -10.69 -18.49
CA VAL A 260 17.63 -9.88 -19.39
C VAL A 260 18.26 -8.52 -19.73
N ARG A 261 17.91 -7.99 -20.91
CA ARG A 261 18.22 -6.61 -21.31
C ARG A 261 17.01 -5.71 -21.03
N THR A 262 17.22 -4.66 -20.23
CA THR A 262 16.18 -3.74 -19.77
C THR A 262 16.18 -2.43 -20.55
N GLU A 263 15.00 -1.87 -20.78
CA GLU A 263 14.78 -0.51 -21.26
C GLU A 263 13.86 0.23 -20.28
N ILE A 264 14.16 1.50 -20.01
CA ILE A 264 13.33 2.36 -19.15
C ILE A 264 12.82 3.57 -19.93
N PHE A 265 11.62 4.00 -19.60
CA PHE A 265 10.99 5.17 -20.20
C PHE A 265 10.35 6.05 -19.13
N TRP A 266 10.68 7.33 -19.15
CA TRP A 266 9.99 8.37 -18.40
C TRP A 266 9.02 9.09 -19.33
N ARG A 267 7.74 9.19 -18.95
CA ARG A 267 6.66 9.70 -19.82
C ARG A 267 5.70 10.63 -19.09
N ASP A 268 5.05 11.49 -19.85
CA ASP A 268 3.87 12.26 -19.46
C ASP A 268 2.60 11.46 -19.79
N SER A 269 1.81 11.12 -18.77
CA SER A 269 0.58 10.33 -18.87
C SER A 269 -0.48 10.98 -19.77
N ALA A 270 -0.46 12.32 -19.94
CA ALA A 270 -1.39 13.04 -20.79
C ALA A 270 -1.29 12.65 -22.27
N GLY A 271 -0.13 12.16 -22.72
CA GLY A 271 0.13 11.74 -24.10
C GLY A 271 -0.08 10.25 -24.38
N LEU A 272 -0.51 9.45 -23.39
CA LEU A 272 -0.52 8.00 -23.49
C LEU A 272 -1.94 7.44 -23.65
N GLY A 273 -2.04 6.25 -24.25
CA GLY A 273 -3.29 5.50 -24.38
C GLY A 273 -3.13 4.07 -23.88
N PRO A 274 -4.20 3.39 -23.45
CA PRO A 274 -4.13 2.01 -23.00
C PRO A 274 -3.75 1.08 -24.16
N VAL A 275 -2.81 0.18 -23.92
CA VAL A 275 -2.42 -0.86 -24.88
C VAL A 275 -2.41 -2.24 -24.22
N THR A 276 -2.59 -3.27 -25.04
CA THR A 276 -2.26 -4.64 -24.67
C THR A 276 -0.86 -4.93 -25.22
N PRO A 277 0.14 -5.09 -24.35
CA PRO A 277 1.51 -5.32 -24.79
C PRO A 277 1.62 -6.58 -25.67
N PRO A 278 2.37 -6.53 -26.77
CA PRO A 278 2.63 -7.71 -27.59
C PRO A 278 3.44 -8.73 -26.79
N MET A 279 3.07 -10.01 -26.90
CA MET A 279 3.78 -11.10 -26.25
C MET A 279 4.74 -11.77 -27.24
N PRO A 280 6.04 -11.93 -26.90
CA PRO A 280 6.97 -12.67 -27.73
C PRO A 280 6.59 -14.17 -27.81
N LEU A 281 6.82 -14.77 -28.98
CA LEU A 281 6.67 -16.22 -29.15
C LEU A 281 7.87 -16.94 -28.51
N TRP A 282 7.61 -18.05 -27.81
CA TRP A 282 8.64 -18.87 -27.14
C TRP A 282 9.49 -18.13 -26.10
N ALA A 283 8.93 -17.08 -25.51
CA ALA A 283 9.54 -16.39 -24.38
C ALA A 283 9.82 -17.37 -23.23
N ASP A 284 10.89 -17.11 -22.49
CA ASP A 284 11.17 -17.85 -21.27
C ASP A 284 10.14 -17.44 -20.19
N GLU A 285 9.39 -18.41 -19.65
CA GLU A 285 8.37 -18.16 -18.64
C GLU A 285 8.96 -17.54 -17.37
N ASP A 286 10.23 -17.83 -17.08
CA ASP A 286 10.97 -17.31 -15.92
C ASP A 286 11.16 -15.78 -15.98
N TYR A 287 11.09 -15.19 -17.19
CA TYR A 287 11.22 -13.75 -17.43
C TYR A 287 9.88 -13.05 -17.73
N LEU A 288 8.76 -13.75 -17.59
CA LEU A 288 7.43 -13.22 -17.88
C LEU A 288 6.64 -12.96 -16.59
N PRO A 289 6.42 -11.69 -16.20
CA PRO A 289 5.64 -11.40 -15.02
C PRO A 289 4.14 -11.67 -15.27
N ALA A 290 3.52 -12.43 -14.39
CA ALA A 290 2.08 -12.47 -14.25
C ALA A 290 1.54 -11.06 -13.91
N PRO A 291 0.38 -10.66 -14.45
CA PRO A 291 -0.23 -9.38 -14.12
C PRO A 291 -0.51 -9.23 -12.62
N CYS A 292 0.04 -8.18 -12.03
CA CYS A 292 -0.02 -7.89 -10.61
C CYS A 292 -0.52 -6.46 -10.36
N VAL A 293 -1.39 -6.32 -9.37
CA VAL A 293 -1.63 -5.02 -8.70
C VAL A 293 -0.51 -4.76 -7.71
N LEU A 294 -0.15 -3.50 -7.52
CA LEU A 294 0.89 -3.10 -6.59
C LEU A 294 0.32 -2.47 -5.33
N HIS A 295 1.01 -2.66 -4.22
CA HIS A 295 0.66 -2.11 -2.91
C HIS A 295 1.85 -1.38 -2.30
N PRO A 296 2.16 -0.15 -2.77
CA PRO A 296 3.32 0.60 -2.33
C PRO A 296 3.33 0.86 -0.83
N GLU A 297 4.44 0.53 -0.17
CA GLU A 297 4.69 0.75 1.25
C GLU A 297 6.06 1.40 1.45
N ARG A 298 6.09 2.50 2.21
CA ARG A 298 7.35 3.15 2.59
C ARG A 298 8.03 2.35 3.71
N VAL A 299 9.28 1.99 3.48
CA VAL A 299 10.12 1.30 4.46
C VAL A 299 11.48 1.98 4.56
N VAL A 300 12.26 1.54 5.53
CA VAL A 300 13.63 1.99 5.74
C VAL A 300 14.56 0.83 5.45
N ASP A 301 15.60 1.09 4.69
CA ASP A 301 16.72 0.17 4.46
C ASP A 301 18.00 0.68 5.12
N TYR A 302 18.86 -0.27 5.47
CA TYR A 302 20.27 -0.09 5.80
C TYR A 302 21.11 -0.96 4.86
N PRO A 303 22.37 -0.59 4.57
CA PRO A 303 23.22 -1.33 3.64
C PRO A 303 23.50 -2.76 4.11
N SER A 304 23.69 -3.66 3.15
CA SER A 304 24.11 -5.05 3.38
C SER A 304 25.58 -5.23 2.97
N TRP A 305 25.83 -5.85 1.82
CA TRP A 305 27.16 -6.06 1.24
C TRP A 305 27.88 -4.76 0.87
N ASP A 306 27.15 -3.66 0.78
CA ASP A 306 27.66 -2.32 0.51
C ASP A 306 27.89 -1.48 1.77
N LEU A 307 27.81 -2.09 2.96
CA LEU A 307 28.28 -1.43 4.18
C LEU A 307 29.82 -1.30 4.12
N PRO A 308 30.40 -0.11 4.35
CA PRO A 308 31.85 0.05 4.33
C PRO A 308 32.53 -0.89 5.34
N SER A 309 33.59 -1.57 4.91
CA SER A 309 34.31 -2.57 5.73
C SER A 309 34.73 -2.02 7.10
N ALA A 310 35.23 -0.78 7.15
CA ALA A 310 35.61 -0.14 8.40
C ALA A 310 34.44 0.03 9.39
N VAL A 311 33.21 0.16 8.90
CA VAL A 311 32.00 0.20 9.74
C VAL A 311 31.58 -1.21 10.11
N TRP A 312 31.64 -2.15 9.16
CA TRP A 312 31.38 -3.57 9.43
C TRP A 312 32.27 -4.12 10.54
N ASP A 313 33.58 -3.89 10.48
CA ASP A 313 34.56 -4.39 11.47
C ASP A 313 34.25 -3.93 12.91
N VAL A 314 33.64 -2.75 13.05
CA VAL A 314 33.21 -2.21 14.36
C VAL A 314 31.89 -2.84 14.82
N LEU A 315 31.00 -3.15 13.89
CA LEU A 315 29.64 -3.62 14.19
C LEU A 315 29.54 -5.14 14.29
N GLU A 316 30.33 -5.91 13.54
CA GLU A 316 30.22 -7.37 13.42
C GLU A 316 30.14 -8.08 14.79
N PRO A 317 30.98 -7.79 15.79
CA PRO A 317 30.88 -8.47 17.08
C PRO A 317 29.55 -8.21 17.80
N ARG A 318 29.00 -6.99 17.67
CA ARG A 318 27.72 -6.60 18.29
C ARG A 318 26.52 -7.13 17.52
N LEU A 319 26.60 -7.18 16.19
CA LEU A 319 25.57 -7.78 15.33
C LEU A 319 25.50 -9.29 15.59
N THR A 320 26.65 -9.96 15.69
CA THR A 320 26.74 -11.38 16.05
C THR A 320 26.14 -11.64 17.43
N GLN A 321 26.47 -10.80 18.42
CA GLN A 321 25.89 -10.91 19.75
C GLN A 321 24.37 -10.73 19.74
N LEU A 322 23.85 -9.72 19.02
CA LEU A 322 22.41 -9.51 18.87
C LEU A 322 21.73 -10.75 18.27
N GLU A 323 22.30 -11.31 17.22
CA GLU A 323 21.76 -12.50 16.56
C GLU A 323 21.77 -13.71 17.51
N MET A 324 22.84 -13.92 18.28
CA MET A 324 22.91 -14.99 19.28
C MET A 324 21.87 -14.82 20.40
N GLU A 325 21.61 -13.59 20.84
CA GLU A 325 20.70 -13.31 21.96
C GLU A 325 19.22 -13.31 21.53
N THR A 326 18.94 -12.90 20.30
CA THR A 326 17.56 -12.62 19.84
C THR A 326 17.10 -13.49 18.68
N GLY A 327 18.02 -14.12 17.96
CA GLY A 327 17.77 -14.80 16.69
C GLY A 327 17.66 -13.87 15.48
N TRP A 328 17.75 -12.54 15.66
CA TRP A 328 17.61 -11.58 14.56
C TRP A 328 18.94 -11.32 13.86
N SER A 329 19.16 -11.98 12.73
CA SER A 329 20.24 -11.66 11.79
C SER A 329 20.09 -10.25 11.20
N TYR A 330 21.17 -9.48 11.20
CA TYR A 330 21.20 -8.16 10.57
C TYR A 330 20.91 -8.24 9.07
N GLN A 331 21.58 -9.17 8.36
CA GLN A 331 21.52 -9.28 6.91
C GLN A 331 20.13 -9.71 6.42
N HIS A 332 19.50 -10.70 7.07
CA HIS A 332 18.19 -11.21 6.63
C HIS A 332 17.01 -10.38 7.16
N HIS A 333 17.09 -9.86 8.39
CA HIS A 333 15.92 -9.30 9.06
C HIS A 333 15.94 -7.77 9.20
N LEU A 334 17.12 -7.16 9.30
CA LEU A 334 17.25 -5.78 9.78
C LEU A 334 17.75 -4.80 8.72
N SER A 335 18.55 -5.24 7.73
CA SER A 335 19.22 -4.36 6.78
C SER A 335 18.32 -3.95 5.60
N VAL A 336 18.29 -4.74 4.54
CA VAL A 336 17.73 -4.41 3.23
C VAL A 336 16.39 -5.11 3.05
N SER A 337 15.35 -4.38 2.63
CA SER A 337 14.07 -4.96 2.24
C SER A 337 14.21 -5.80 0.96
N PRO A 338 13.75 -7.07 0.93
CA PRO A 338 13.75 -7.89 -0.28
C PRO A 338 12.56 -7.60 -1.20
N GLY A 339 12.53 -8.26 -2.36
CA GLY A 339 11.43 -8.22 -3.31
C GLY A 339 11.53 -7.12 -4.37
N VAL A 340 10.37 -6.71 -4.87
CA VAL A 340 10.25 -5.62 -5.84
C VAL A 340 10.09 -4.30 -5.10
N LYS A 341 11.05 -3.39 -5.29
CA LYS A 341 11.07 -2.12 -4.57
C LYS A 341 11.78 -1.01 -5.34
N VAL A 342 11.48 0.22 -4.94
CA VAL A 342 12.04 1.43 -5.49
C VAL A 342 12.89 2.14 -4.43
N GLY A 343 14.05 2.67 -4.84
CA GLY A 343 14.97 3.35 -3.93
C GLY A 343 15.61 2.41 -2.90
N GLY A 344 16.10 2.96 -1.79
CA GLY A 344 16.81 2.17 -0.78
C GLY A 344 18.16 1.61 -1.26
N TYR A 345 18.41 0.36 -0.90
CA TYR A 345 19.62 -0.40 -1.23
C TYR A 345 19.29 -1.62 -2.09
N PRO A 346 20.10 -1.99 -3.09
CA PRO A 346 19.92 -3.26 -3.80
C PRO A 346 20.04 -4.46 -2.85
N THR A 347 19.30 -5.52 -3.12
CA THR A 347 19.26 -6.74 -2.28
C THR A 347 20.37 -7.72 -2.66
N TRP A 348 21.61 -7.24 -2.64
CA TRP A 348 22.77 -8.00 -3.10
C TRP A 348 22.86 -9.40 -2.48
N THR A 349 23.01 -10.43 -3.32
CA THR A 349 23.39 -11.79 -2.92
C THR A 349 24.89 -12.04 -3.05
N GLN A 350 25.58 -11.17 -3.79
CA GLN A 350 27.02 -11.19 -4.05
C GLN A 350 27.70 -9.86 -3.62
N GLU A 351 28.99 -9.68 -3.94
CA GLU A 351 29.68 -8.41 -3.69
C GLU A 351 28.94 -7.24 -4.37
N ALA A 352 28.73 -6.16 -3.62
CA ALA A 352 27.99 -5.01 -4.13
C ALA A 352 28.74 -4.29 -5.26
N ASP A 353 28.06 -4.09 -6.39
CA ASP A 353 28.60 -3.37 -7.56
C ASP A 353 27.75 -2.15 -7.89
N TRP A 354 28.14 -0.99 -7.33
CA TRP A 354 27.50 0.29 -7.62
C TRP A 354 28.09 0.92 -8.89
N PRO A 355 27.30 1.11 -9.96
CA PRO A 355 27.81 1.73 -11.20
C PRO A 355 28.11 3.22 -11.03
N GLY A 356 29.17 3.66 -11.69
CA GLY A 356 29.41 5.07 -11.99
C GLY A 356 28.75 5.48 -13.30
N CYS A 357 28.22 6.70 -13.36
CA CYS A 357 27.58 7.22 -14.57
C CYS A 357 28.58 7.30 -15.74
N PRO A 358 28.25 6.77 -16.94
CA PRO A 358 29.16 6.85 -18.09
C PRO A 358 29.43 8.28 -18.57
N GLY A 359 28.50 9.21 -18.31
CA GLY A 359 28.61 10.61 -18.72
C GLY A 359 29.40 11.50 -17.75
N CYS A 360 29.12 11.41 -16.44
CA CYS A 360 29.72 12.31 -15.44
C CYS A 360 30.61 11.61 -14.40
N SER A 361 30.71 10.28 -14.44
CA SER A 361 31.47 9.44 -13.49
C SER A 361 31.02 9.50 -12.02
N ASN A 362 29.97 10.27 -11.69
CA ASN A 362 29.40 10.26 -10.35
C ASN A 362 28.72 8.90 -10.06
N PRO A 363 28.70 8.46 -8.78
CA PRO A 363 27.92 7.30 -8.38
C PRO A 363 26.44 7.45 -8.76
N MET A 364 25.86 6.38 -9.28
CA MET A 364 24.44 6.36 -9.66
C MET A 364 23.56 6.04 -8.46
N ALA A 365 22.33 6.55 -8.47
CA ALA A 365 21.32 6.25 -7.46
C ALA A 365 20.63 4.92 -7.81
N HIS A 366 20.27 4.14 -6.79
CA HIS A 366 19.47 2.94 -6.99
C HIS A 366 18.02 3.34 -7.28
N LEU A 367 17.53 2.93 -8.45
CA LEU A 367 16.19 3.24 -8.94
C LEU A 367 15.21 2.14 -8.56
N LEU A 368 15.49 0.90 -8.95
CA LEU A 368 14.56 -0.22 -8.87
C LEU A 368 15.31 -1.53 -8.60
N THR A 369 14.78 -2.33 -7.67
CA THR A 369 15.07 -3.76 -7.56
C THR A 369 13.86 -4.55 -8.07
N VAL A 370 14.10 -5.53 -8.93
CA VAL A 370 13.16 -6.60 -9.28
C VAL A 370 13.77 -7.92 -8.84
N GLY A 371 13.35 -8.42 -7.69
CA GLY A 371 13.78 -9.72 -7.16
C GLY A 371 12.85 -10.86 -7.57
N SER A 372 13.39 -12.08 -7.62
CA SER A 372 12.61 -13.31 -7.87
C SER A 372 11.62 -13.61 -6.73
N ALA A 373 11.91 -13.14 -5.51
CA ALA A 373 11.10 -13.37 -4.33
C ALA A 373 10.98 -12.14 -3.42
N GLU A 374 9.79 -11.95 -2.84
CA GLU A 374 9.45 -10.92 -1.85
C GLU A 374 10.03 -11.19 -0.46
N PHE A 375 10.49 -12.43 -0.22
CA PHE A 375 11.20 -12.87 0.98
C PHE A 375 11.84 -14.26 0.76
N ASP A 376 12.91 -14.55 1.50
CA ASP A 376 13.62 -15.83 1.57
C ASP A 376 13.21 -16.66 2.81
N GLY A 377 13.91 -17.78 3.04
CA GLY A 377 13.63 -18.71 4.13
C GLY A 377 13.85 -18.17 5.55
N GLY A 378 14.60 -17.08 5.74
CA GLY A 378 14.79 -16.43 7.05
C GLY A 378 14.04 -15.10 7.15
N SER A 379 14.22 -14.26 6.15
CA SER A 379 13.69 -12.89 6.06
C SER A 379 12.15 -12.81 6.13
N TRP A 380 11.41 -13.88 5.84
CA TRP A 380 9.94 -13.88 5.95
C TRP A 380 9.44 -13.43 7.33
N GLN A 381 10.20 -13.64 8.41
CA GLN A 381 9.79 -13.26 9.76
C GLN A 381 9.61 -11.75 9.95
N THR A 382 10.32 -10.94 9.16
CA THR A 382 10.24 -9.47 9.22
C THR A 382 9.76 -8.83 7.93
N TRP A 383 9.69 -9.59 6.83
CA TRP A 383 9.39 -9.05 5.51
C TRP A 383 8.16 -9.64 4.84
N LEU A 384 7.59 -10.74 5.35
CA LEU A 384 6.26 -11.20 4.97
C LEU A 384 5.23 -10.19 5.48
N PRO A 385 4.36 -9.63 4.62
CA PRO A 385 3.34 -8.70 5.08
C PRO A 385 2.42 -9.32 6.12
N VAL A 386 1.99 -8.51 7.09
CA VAL A 386 1.09 -8.94 8.17
C VAL A 386 -0.20 -9.55 7.60
N GLU A 387 -0.71 -8.97 6.50
CA GLU A 387 -1.91 -9.42 5.81
C GLU A 387 -1.76 -10.79 5.12
N ASP A 388 -0.52 -11.21 4.82
CA ASP A 388 -0.22 -12.50 4.19
C ASP A 388 0.27 -13.55 5.21
N THR A 389 0.24 -13.21 6.51
CA THR A 389 0.63 -14.15 7.58
C THR A 389 -0.45 -15.22 7.74
N PRO A 390 -0.10 -16.53 7.69
CA PRO A 390 -1.05 -17.61 7.88
C PRO A 390 -1.75 -17.55 9.24
N ALA A 391 -3.01 -17.96 9.30
CA ALA A 391 -3.78 -18.00 10.56
C ALA A 391 -3.20 -18.98 11.60
N SER A 392 -2.42 -19.98 11.15
CA SER A 392 -1.74 -20.96 11.99
C SER A 392 -0.45 -21.42 11.31
N GLY A 393 0.59 -21.68 12.10
CA GLY A 393 1.90 -22.09 11.58
C GLY A 393 2.70 -20.92 11.00
N THR A 394 3.60 -21.22 10.08
CA THR A 394 4.46 -20.28 9.38
C THR A 394 4.17 -20.28 7.88
N VAL A 395 4.63 -19.27 7.16
CA VAL A 395 4.52 -19.24 5.68
C VAL A 395 5.26 -20.40 5.02
N LEU A 396 6.25 -20.98 5.71
CA LEU A 396 7.00 -22.14 5.21
C LEU A 396 6.21 -23.46 5.32
N ASP A 397 5.17 -23.49 6.16
CA ASP A 397 4.29 -24.66 6.32
C ASP A 397 3.18 -24.72 5.25
N LEU A 398 3.00 -23.64 4.49
CA LEU A 398 2.04 -23.59 3.40
C LEU A 398 2.47 -24.52 2.25
N ASP A 399 1.48 -25.02 1.49
CA ASP A 399 1.78 -25.68 0.23
C ASP A 399 2.45 -24.71 -0.75
N LEU A 400 3.16 -25.28 -1.74
CA LEU A 400 3.93 -24.48 -2.69
C LEU A 400 3.06 -23.41 -3.40
N PRO A 401 1.86 -23.72 -3.94
CA PRO A 401 1.01 -22.69 -4.54
C PRO A 401 0.63 -21.54 -3.62
N ALA A 402 0.23 -21.83 -2.36
CA ALA A 402 -0.15 -20.79 -1.41
C ALA A 402 1.05 -19.94 -0.97
N ARG A 403 2.22 -20.55 -0.78
CA ARG A 403 3.47 -19.82 -0.49
C ARG A 403 3.91 -18.96 -1.68
N THR A 404 3.91 -19.51 -2.89
CA THR A 404 4.29 -18.77 -4.11
C THR A 404 3.40 -17.55 -4.33
N ALA A 405 2.12 -17.60 -3.94
CA ALA A 405 1.21 -16.47 -4.08
C ALA A 405 1.64 -15.20 -3.31
N SER A 406 2.40 -15.34 -2.22
CA SER A 406 2.98 -14.22 -1.46
C SER A 406 4.47 -14.05 -1.70
N GLN A 407 5.21 -15.15 -1.90
CA GLN A 407 6.66 -15.13 -2.09
C GLN A 407 7.08 -14.68 -3.48
N SER A 408 6.41 -15.13 -4.54
CA SER A 408 6.74 -14.78 -5.92
C SER A 408 5.46 -14.64 -6.74
N ALA A 409 4.63 -13.67 -6.36
CA ALA A 409 3.37 -13.40 -7.04
C ALA A 409 3.55 -13.11 -8.55
N PRO A 410 4.57 -12.34 -9.00
CA PRO A 410 4.84 -12.16 -10.42
C PRO A 410 5.24 -13.46 -11.12
N GLY A 411 5.76 -14.46 -10.40
CA GLY A 411 6.25 -15.70 -10.98
C GLY A 411 7.57 -15.57 -11.73
N LEU A 412 8.35 -14.52 -11.43
CA LEU A 412 9.67 -14.32 -12.01
C LEU A 412 10.70 -15.22 -11.34
N MET A 413 11.60 -15.79 -12.13
CA MET A 413 12.76 -16.55 -11.70
C MET A 413 14.00 -16.04 -12.42
N LEU A 414 14.83 -15.27 -11.71
CA LEU A 414 15.99 -14.61 -12.28
C LEU A 414 17.25 -15.37 -11.89
N GLY A 415 17.71 -16.30 -12.74
CA GLY A 415 18.79 -17.22 -12.39
C GLY A 415 18.41 -18.12 -11.21
N ASP A 416 19.34 -18.34 -10.27
CA ASP A 416 19.06 -19.06 -9.02
C ASP A 416 18.50 -18.10 -7.95
N MET A 417 17.24 -17.71 -8.12
CA MET A 417 16.50 -16.81 -7.19
C MET A 417 17.17 -15.44 -6.96
N GLY A 418 17.75 -14.88 -8.02
CA GLY A 418 18.43 -13.60 -8.03
C GLY A 418 17.56 -12.37 -8.22
N GLY A 419 18.20 -11.26 -8.58
CA GLY A 419 17.55 -9.96 -8.81
C GLY A 419 18.19 -9.14 -9.93
N VAL A 420 17.37 -8.28 -10.54
CA VAL A 420 17.82 -7.23 -11.45
C VAL A 420 17.74 -5.88 -10.73
N TYR A 421 18.81 -5.11 -10.78
CA TYR A 421 18.94 -3.80 -10.14
C TYR A 421 19.17 -2.73 -11.20
N LEU A 422 18.33 -1.71 -11.21
CA LEU A 422 18.46 -0.55 -12.08
C LEU A 422 18.98 0.63 -11.29
N PHE A 423 19.94 1.34 -11.88
CA PHE A 423 20.54 2.54 -11.33
C PHE A 423 20.38 3.67 -12.31
N GLU A 424 20.26 4.90 -11.83
CA GLU A 424 20.17 6.08 -12.66
C GLU A 424 21.06 7.22 -12.18
N CYS A 425 21.53 8.04 -13.10
CA CYS A 425 22.25 9.25 -12.75
C CYS A 425 21.28 10.41 -12.54
N LEU A 426 21.16 10.90 -11.31
CA LEU A 426 20.34 12.06 -10.98
C LEU A 426 21.02 13.41 -11.29
N THR A 427 22.30 13.39 -11.66
CA THR A 427 23.05 14.61 -12.01
C THR A 427 22.94 14.97 -13.48
N CYS A 428 22.95 13.97 -14.36
CA CYS A 428 22.92 14.20 -15.80
C CYS A 428 21.48 14.48 -16.28
N PRO A 429 21.26 15.50 -17.14
CA PRO A 429 19.92 15.86 -17.61
C PRO A 429 19.18 14.76 -18.39
N ASP A 430 19.93 13.92 -19.10
CA ASP A 430 19.45 12.81 -19.92
C ASP A 430 19.15 11.54 -19.10
N ARG A 431 19.41 11.56 -17.78
CA ARG A 431 19.09 10.46 -16.85
C ARG A 431 19.57 9.09 -17.35
N PRO A 432 20.86 8.92 -17.71
CA PRO A 432 21.38 7.64 -18.14
C PRO A 432 21.20 6.62 -17.01
N PHE A 433 20.89 5.39 -17.40
CA PHE A 433 20.69 4.28 -16.48
C PHE A 433 21.67 3.14 -16.77
N GLU A 434 21.90 2.32 -15.76
CA GLU A 434 22.74 1.12 -15.82
C GLU A 434 22.00 -0.01 -15.11
N GLN A 435 22.26 -1.26 -15.52
CA GLN A 435 21.68 -2.44 -14.87
C GLN A 435 22.77 -3.30 -14.24
N ARG A 436 22.40 -3.99 -13.16
CA ARG A 436 23.16 -5.10 -12.58
C ARG A 436 22.24 -6.28 -12.36
N PHE A 437 22.85 -7.45 -12.30
CA PHE A 437 22.19 -8.70 -12.02
C PHE A 437 23.07 -9.49 -11.06
N ASP A 438 22.45 -10.11 -10.08
CA ASP A 438 23.06 -11.15 -9.27
C ASP A 438 22.10 -12.34 -9.14
N CYS A 439 22.67 -13.48 -8.75
CA CYS A 439 21.93 -14.66 -8.35
C CYS A 439 22.65 -15.39 -7.22
N SER A 440 21.94 -16.29 -6.54
CA SER A 440 22.47 -17.01 -5.37
C SER A 440 23.47 -18.10 -5.73
#